data_AF-A0A7R9QYH0-F1
#
_entry.id   AF-A0A7R9QYH0-F1
#
_cell.length_a   1.000
_cell.length_b   1.000
_cell.length_c   1.000
_cell.angle_alpha   90.00
_cell.angle_beta   90.00
_cell.angle_gamma   90.00
#
_symmetry.space_group_name_H-M   'P 1'
#
loop_
_entity.id
_entity.type
_entity.pdbx_description
1 polymer ?
#
loop_
_entity_poly.entity_id
_entity_poly.type
_entity_poly.pdbx_seq_one_letter_code
_entity_poly.pdbx_strand_id
1 'polypeptide(L)'
;MIQNYMYDESRDDLFLMSPHPNASHNHWWNQSEPIWISAEKLGIKTAMYLWDGCQVRIAGIKPFICHKYKALYNSDDANNETRVYIKNILDDFSNDKYRLALLYYELVDHTGHAYGPRSGKTKKAIRDIDHIIEDLYIWIEAYKLEHKLNVVIVSDHGMISKANSK
;
A
#
# COMPACT_ATOMS: atom_id res chain seq x y z
N MET A 1 0.69 3.72 16.24
CA MET A 1 1.36 4.44 15.13
C MET A 1 0.99 5.92 15.17
N ILE A 2 1.94 6.80 15.46
CA ILE A 2 1.72 8.26 15.46
C ILE A 2 2.68 9.02 14.53
N GLN A 3 3.78 8.38 14.08
CA GLN A 3 4.76 8.93 13.15
C GLN A 3 5.55 7.78 12.47
N ASN A 4 6.28 8.09 11.39
CA ASN A 4 7.15 7.16 10.66
C ASN A 4 8.42 6.76 11.43
N TYR A 5 8.79 7.54 12.45
CA TYR A 5 9.90 7.29 13.35
C TYR A 5 9.46 7.62 14.77
N MET A 6 9.54 6.66 15.69
CA MET A 6 9.05 6.81 17.07
C MET A 6 9.98 6.09 18.04
N TYR A 7 9.94 6.50 19.31
CA TYR A 7 10.62 5.82 20.40
C TYR A 7 9.61 5.50 21.50
N ASP A 8 9.64 4.29 22.04
CA ASP A 8 8.84 3.86 23.20
C ASP A 8 9.80 3.67 24.38
N GLU A 9 9.84 4.66 25.27
CA GLU A 9 10.69 4.66 26.47
C GLU A 9 10.42 3.47 27.38
N SER A 10 9.16 3.01 27.48
CA SER A 10 8.80 1.89 28.36
C SER A 10 9.34 0.54 27.87
N ARG A 11 9.65 0.46 26.57
CA ARG A 11 10.13 -0.75 25.89
C ARG A 11 11.57 -0.64 25.41
N ASP A 12 12.15 0.55 25.53
CA ASP A 12 13.43 0.90 24.92
C ASP A 12 13.53 0.46 23.45
N ASP A 13 12.48 0.75 22.66
CA ASP A 13 12.39 0.37 21.25
C ASP A 13 12.18 1.57 20.33
N LEU A 14 12.81 1.51 19.16
CA LEU A 14 12.69 2.49 18.09
C LEU A 14 11.85 1.92 16.96
N PHE A 15 10.72 2.55 16.68
CA PHE A 15 10.05 2.34 15.41
C PHE A 15 10.84 3.03 14.30
N LEU A 16 11.35 2.24 13.35
CA LEU A 16 11.93 2.71 12.10
C LEU A 16 11.05 2.18 10.98
N MET A 17 10.68 3.04 10.04
CA MET A 17 9.75 2.71 8.96
C MET A 17 10.14 1.44 8.18
N SER A 18 9.14 0.71 7.69
CA SER A 18 9.33 -0.42 6.79
C SER A 18 10.25 -0.03 5.62
N PRO A 19 11.22 -0.87 5.22
CA PRO A 19 11.35 -2.30 5.52
C PRO A 19 12.19 -2.62 6.78
N HIS A 20 12.48 -1.66 7.66
CA HIS A 20 13.28 -1.95 8.86
C HIS A 20 12.59 -2.99 9.77
N PRO A 21 13.31 -3.98 10.35
CA PRO A 21 12.71 -5.03 11.17
C PRO A 21 11.86 -4.54 12.34
N ASN A 22 12.28 -3.44 13.00
CA ASN A 22 11.53 -2.85 14.11
C ASN A 22 10.11 -2.41 13.72
N ALA A 23 9.86 -2.06 12.44
CA ALA A 23 8.51 -1.79 11.95
C ALA A 23 7.57 -2.98 12.18
N SER A 24 8.11 -4.19 12.33
CA SER A 24 7.34 -5.42 12.52
C SER A 24 7.09 -5.81 13.98
N HIS A 25 7.61 -5.06 14.95
CA HIS A 25 7.34 -5.35 16.35
C HIS A 25 5.86 -5.08 16.65
N ASN A 26 5.15 -6.11 17.12
CA ASN A 26 3.69 -6.12 17.23
C ASN A 26 3.10 -5.01 18.12
N HIS A 27 3.85 -4.55 19.12
CA HIS A 27 3.35 -3.57 20.09
C HIS A 27 3.07 -2.19 19.49
N TRP A 28 3.72 -1.84 18.38
CA TRP A 28 3.44 -0.61 17.63
C TRP A 28 2.04 -0.62 16.97
N TRP A 29 1.48 -1.81 16.78
CA TRP A 29 0.29 -2.06 15.97
C TRP A 29 -0.91 -2.57 16.78
N ASN A 30 -0.68 -3.18 17.95
CA ASN A 30 -1.72 -3.83 18.74
C ASN A 30 -2.72 -2.89 19.44
N GLN A 31 -2.59 -1.56 19.28
CA GLN A 31 -3.48 -0.58 19.91
C GLN A 31 -4.78 -0.34 19.14
N SER A 32 -4.87 -0.77 17.88
CA SER A 32 -6.07 -0.62 17.05
C SER A 32 -6.30 -1.84 16.16
N GLU A 33 -7.51 -1.95 15.62
CA GLU A 33 -7.89 -3.01 14.70
C GLU A 33 -8.03 -2.46 13.27
N PRO A 34 -7.10 -2.78 12.36
CA PRO A 34 -7.25 -2.47 10.94
C PRO A 34 -8.43 -3.21 10.31
N ILE A 35 -9.04 -2.62 9.27
CA ILE A 35 -10.18 -3.21 8.55
C ILE A 35 -9.94 -4.64 8.06
N TRP A 36 -8.72 -4.96 7.63
CA TRP A 36 -8.37 -6.30 7.16
C TRP A 36 -8.33 -7.33 8.30
N ILE A 37 -8.00 -6.92 9.54
CA ILE A 37 -8.11 -7.80 10.72
C ILE A 37 -9.59 -8.07 11.00
N SER A 38 -10.46 -7.05 10.96
CA SER A 38 -11.90 -7.23 11.16
C SER A 38 -12.49 -8.20 10.13
N ALA A 39 -12.07 -8.10 8.87
CA ALA A 39 -12.46 -9.02 7.82
C ALA A 39 -12.00 -10.47 8.10
N GLU A 40 -10.72 -10.69 8.42
CA GLU A 40 -10.20 -12.03 8.74
C GLU A 40 -10.90 -12.65 9.96
N LYS A 41 -11.20 -11.85 10.99
CA LYS A 41 -11.97 -12.31 12.17
C LYS A 41 -13.39 -12.79 11.80
N LEU A 42 -13.98 -12.23 10.76
CA LEU A 42 -15.28 -12.64 10.22
C LEU A 42 -15.17 -13.76 9.18
N GLY A 43 -13.99 -14.37 9.01
CA GLY A 43 -13.76 -15.43 8.03
C GLY A 43 -13.63 -14.93 6.59
N ILE A 44 -13.52 -13.61 6.39
CA ILE A 44 -13.30 -13.01 5.08
C ILE A 44 -11.79 -12.93 4.85
N LYS A 45 -11.26 -13.80 3.98
CA LYS A 45 -9.86 -13.77 3.57
C LYS A 45 -9.52 -12.42 2.94
N THR A 46 -8.30 -11.95 3.18
CA THR A 46 -7.78 -10.66 2.72
C THR A 46 -6.41 -10.78 2.05
N ALA A 47 -6.13 -9.90 1.10
CA ALA A 47 -4.83 -9.81 0.45
C ALA A 47 -4.23 -8.42 0.59
N MET A 48 -2.94 -8.34 0.88
CA MET A 48 -2.23 -7.07 1.04
C MET A 48 -0.99 -7.06 0.15
N TYR A 49 -0.88 -6.01 -0.66
CA TYR A 49 0.20 -5.79 -1.61
C TYR A 49 0.90 -4.48 -1.27
N LEU A 50 2.11 -4.60 -0.72
CA LEU A 50 2.97 -3.48 -0.31
C LEU A 50 2.38 -2.59 0.80
N TRP A 51 1.20 -2.93 1.30
CA TRP A 51 0.53 -2.16 2.34
C TRP A 51 1.15 -2.42 3.72
N ASP A 52 1.48 -1.35 4.44
CA ASP A 52 2.16 -1.46 5.72
C ASP A 52 1.29 -2.10 6.79
N GLY A 53 1.87 -2.99 7.57
CA GLY A 53 1.18 -3.80 8.57
C GLY A 53 0.93 -5.25 8.13
N CYS A 54 1.00 -5.59 6.84
CA CYS A 54 0.82 -6.99 6.40
C CYS A 54 1.89 -7.93 6.97
N GLN A 55 3.10 -7.39 7.17
CA GLN A 55 4.24 -8.12 7.74
C GLN A 55 4.05 -8.45 9.22
N VAL A 56 3.16 -7.74 9.92
CA VAL A 56 2.96 -7.79 11.37
C VAL A 56 1.85 -8.78 11.72
N ARG A 57 2.04 -9.51 12.82
CA ARG A 57 0.95 -10.27 13.43
C ARG A 57 0.23 -9.38 14.43
N ILE A 58 -0.87 -8.76 14.00
CA ILE A 58 -1.67 -7.83 14.82
C ILE A 58 -2.77 -8.64 15.51
N ALA A 59 -2.87 -8.54 16.84
CA ALA A 59 -3.82 -9.33 17.63
C ALA A 59 -3.82 -10.84 17.31
N GLY A 60 -2.65 -11.40 16.97
CA GLY A 60 -2.49 -12.82 16.61
C GLY A 60 -2.81 -13.18 15.16
N ILE A 61 -3.30 -12.25 14.34
CA ILE A 61 -3.81 -12.50 12.98
C ILE A 61 -2.87 -11.93 11.92
N LYS A 62 -2.87 -12.57 10.73
CA LYS A 62 -2.21 -12.12 9.50
C LYS A 62 -3.19 -12.19 8.34
N PRO A 63 -3.03 -11.36 7.29
CA PRO A 63 -3.85 -11.49 6.09
C PRO A 63 -3.55 -12.84 5.40
N PHE A 64 -4.53 -13.35 4.66
CA PHE A 64 -4.38 -14.56 3.85
C PHE A 64 -3.23 -14.46 2.84
N ILE A 65 -3.05 -13.30 2.20
CA ILE A 65 -1.90 -12.99 1.33
C ILE A 65 -1.20 -11.72 1.84
N CYS A 66 0.13 -11.76 1.92
CA CYS A 66 0.95 -10.59 2.23
C CYS A 66 2.18 -10.55 1.33
N HIS A 67 2.16 -9.63 0.37
CA HIS A 67 3.35 -9.14 -0.30
C HIS A 67 3.89 -7.96 0.51
N LYS A 68 4.92 -8.22 1.32
CA LYS A 68 5.53 -7.21 2.20
C LYS A 68 6.01 -6.02 1.39
N TYR A 69 5.95 -4.84 2.02
CA TYR A 69 6.52 -3.63 1.44
C TYR A 69 8.00 -3.85 1.06
N LYS A 70 8.33 -3.36 -0.13
CA LYS A 70 9.69 -3.19 -0.63
C LYS A 70 9.75 -1.88 -1.41
N ALA A 71 10.86 -1.17 -1.29
CA ALA A 71 11.10 0.04 -2.08
C ALA A 71 11.22 -0.31 -3.57
N LEU A 72 10.21 0.06 -4.34
CA LEU A 72 10.10 -0.08 -5.79
C LEU A 72 10.61 1.16 -6.55
N TYR A 73 10.81 2.30 -5.90
CA TYR A 73 11.21 3.55 -6.56
C TYR A 73 12.60 3.50 -7.21
N ASN A 74 13.41 2.51 -6.85
CA ASN A 74 14.69 2.20 -7.51
C ASN A 74 14.56 1.14 -8.63
N SER A 75 13.37 0.58 -8.82
CA SER A 75 13.09 -0.42 -9.85
C SER A 75 12.62 0.28 -11.12
N ASP A 76 13.30 0.02 -12.23
CA ASP A 76 12.84 0.43 -13.55
C ASP A 76 11.47 -0.18 -13.92
N ASP A 77 11.04 -1.22 -13.20
CA ASP A 77 9.84 -2.01 -13.49
C ASP A 77 8.67 -1.77 -12.51
N ALA A 78 8.75 -0.80 -11.62
CA ALA A 78 7.76 -0.57 -10.56
C ALA A 78 6.31 -0.42 -11.06
N ASN A 79 6.11 0.26 -12.20
CA ASN A 79 4.80 0.41 -12.82
C ASN A 79 4.28 -0.93 -13.37
N ASN A 80 5.13 -1.73 -14.01
CA ASN A 80 4.75 -3.04 -14.53
C ASN A 80 4.47 -4.01 -13.38
N GLU A 81 5.27 -3.98 -12.31
CA GLU A 81 5.02 -4.79 -11.12
C GLU A 81 3.67 -4.44 -10.48
N THR A 82 3.33 -3.15 -10.40
CA THR A 82 2.01 -2.70 -9.95
C THR A 82 0.89 -3.28 -10.83
N ARG A 83 1.07 -3.27 -12.16
CA ARG A 83 0.12 -3.89 -13.11
C ARG A 83 -0.03 -5.40 -12.89
N VAL A 84 1.08 -6.10 -12.62
CA VAL A 84 1.06 -7.54 -12.29
C VAL A 84 0.26 -7.78 -11.00
N TYR A 85 0.47 -6.98 -9.96
CA TYR A 85 -0.32 -7.10 -8.74
C TYR A 85 -1.80 -6.85 -8.97
N ILE A 86 -2.17 -5.82 -9.75
CA ILE A 86 -3.58 -5.57 -10.09
C ILE A 86 -4.19 -6.78 -10.82
N LYS A 87 -3.51 -7.34 -11.82
CA LYS A 87 -4.02 -8.51 -12.55
C LYS A 87 -4.20 -9.73 -11.66
N ASN A 88 -3.23 -10.00 -10.79
CA ASN A 88 -3.36 -11.07 -9.80
C ASN A 88 -4.53 -10.82 -8.87
N ILE A 89 -4.75 -9.56 -8.46
CA ILE A 89 -5.87 -9.20 -7.61
C ILE A 89 -7.21 -9.49 -8.29
N LEU A 90 -7.37 -9.03 -9.54
CA LEU A 90 -8.60 -9.24 -10.30
C LEU A 90 -8.85 -10.73 -10.57
N ASP A 91 -7.82 -11.51 -10.92
CA ASP A 91 -7.93 -12.96 -11.09
C ASP A 91 -8.40 -13.65 -9.81
N ASP A 92 -7.80 -13.31 -8.67
CA ASP A 92 -8.16 -13.89 -7.38
C ASP A 92 -9.57 -13.49 -6.92
N PHE A 93 -10.02 -12.26 -7.21
CA PHE A 93 -11.41 -11.85 -7.01
C PHE A 93 -12.38 -12.61 -7.91
N SER A 94 -12.05 -12.81 -9.19
CA SER A 94 -12.88 -13.60 -10.12
C SER A 94 -13.00 -15.07 -9.73
N ASN A 95 -12.04 -15.58 -8.95
CA ASN A 95 -12.01 -16.94 -8.42
C ASN A 95 -12.41 -17.03 -6.93
N ASP A 96 -12.97 -15.96 -6.34
CA ASP A 96 -13.43 -15.88 -4.93
C ASP A 96 -12.39 -16.33 -3.89
N LYS A 97 -11.09 -16.09 -4.15
CA LYS A 97 -10.02 -16.48 -3.22
C LYS A 97 -10.01 -15.62 -1.95
N TYR A 98 -10.42 -14.37 -2.06
CA TYR A 98 -10.58 -13.39 -0.98
C TYR A 98 -11.57 -12.29 -1.39
N ARG A 99 -12.01 -11.47 -0.43
CA ARG A 99 -13.02 -10.41 -0.70
C ARG A 99 -12.58 -8.99 -0.32
N LEU A 100 -11.33 -8.82 0.11
CA LEU A 100 -10.70 -7.53 0.35
C LEU A 100 -9.25 -7.60 -0.10
N ALA A 101 -8.84 -6.64 -0.93
CA ALA A 101 -7.43 -6.42 -1.25
C ALA A 101 -7.02 -4.98 -0.95
N LEU A 102 -5.79 -4.80 -0.49
CA LEU A 102 -5.14 -3.49 -0.32
C LEU A 102 -3.87 -3.46 -1.17
N LEU A 103 -3.67 -2.41 -1.94
CA LEU A 103 -2.48 -2.20 -2.77
C LEU A 103 -1.93 -0.79 -2.53
N TYR A 104 -0.64 -0.69 -2.21
CA TYR A 104 0.07 0.58 -2.03
C TYR A 104 0.94 0.91 -3.26
N TYR A 105 0.95 2.19 -3.65
CA TYR A 105 1.76 2.72 -4.76
C TYR A 105 2.53 3.96 -4.30
N GLU A 106 3.86 3.92 -4.44
CA GLU A 106 4.75 4.91 -3.80
C GLU A 106 5.33 5.97 -4.74
N LEU A 107 5.30 5.75 -6.06
CA LEU A 107 6.17 6.52 -6.97
C LEU A 107 5.84 8.01 -7.03
N VAL A 108 4.57 8.40 -6.87
CA VAL A 108 4.18 9.82 -6.85
C VAL A 108 4.80 10.54 -5.65
N ASP A 109 4.69 9.94 -4.47
CA ASP A 109 5.24 10.50 -3.23
C ASP A 109 6.76 10.60 -3.29
N HIS A 110 7.44 9.50 -3.63
CA HIS A 110 8.89 9.45 -3.77
C HIS A 110 9.40 10.52 -4.76
N THR A 111 8.77 10.61 -5.94
CA THR A 111 9.15 11.59 -6.97
C THR A 111 8.85 13.02 -6.51
N GLY A 112 7.73 13.22 -5.81
CA GLY A 112 7.33 14.49 -5.21
C GLY A 112 8.34 14.98 -4.17
N HIS A 113 8.85 14.09 -3.31
CA HIS A 113 9.91 14.39 -2.38
C HIS A 113 11.24 14.71 -3.07
N ALA A 114 11.62 13.97 -4.10
CA ALA A 114 12.89 14.14 -4.81
C ALA A 114 12.95 15.41 -5.65
N TYR A 115 11.85 15.82 -6.27
CA TYR A 115 11.86 16.88 -7.29
C TYR A 115 10.86 18.03 -7.02
N GLY A 116 9.99 17.88 -6.02
CA GLY A 116 8.95 18.84 -5.68
C GLY A 116 7.61 18.55 -6.38
N PRO A 117 6.48 18.93 -5.76
CA PRO A 117 5.14 18.55 -6.22
C PRO A 117 4.77 19.11 -7.60
N ARG A 118 5.38 20.22 -8.03
CA ARG A 118 5.09 20.88 -9.31
C ARG A 118 6.06 20.52 -10.44
N SER A 119 7.02 19.62 -10.19
CA SER A 119 8.07 19.27 -11.15
C SER A 119 7.52 18.51 -12.36
N GLY A 120 8.23 18.56 -13.49
CA GLY A 120 7.91 17.75 -14.66
C GLY A 120 7.97 16.24 -14.38
N LYS A 121 8.87 15.81 -13.48
CA LYS A 121 9.00 14.40 -13.08
C LYS A 121 7.80 13.93 -12.26
N THR A 122 7.35 14.73 -11.30
CA THR A 122 6.15 14.42 -10.51
C THR A 122 4.90 14.37 -11.39
N LYS A 123 4.77 15.31 -12.34
CA LYS A 123 3.69 15.27 -13.34
C LYS A 123 3.73 13.99 -14.19
N LYS A 124 4.92 13.50 -14.55
CA LYS A 124 5.07 12.22 -15.25
C LYS A 124 4.61 11.06 -14.37
N ALA A 125 5.06 10.99 -13.12
CA ALA A 125 4.65 9.93 -12.18
C ALA A 125 3.12 9.90 -11.98
N ILE A 126 2.47 11.06 -11.91
CA ILE A 126 0.99 11.17 -11.86
C ILE A 126 0.34 10.60 -13.13
N ARG A 127 0.86 10.91 -14.32
CA ARG A 127 0.35 10.31 -15.58
C ARG A 127 0.57 8.81 -15.64
N ASP A 128 1.69 8.33 -15.10
CA ASP A 128 1.99 6.90 -15.11
C ASP A 128 0.97 6.12 -14.25
N ILE A 129 0.61 6.60 -13.06
CA ILE A 129 -0.44 5.97 -12.22
C ILE A 129 -1.84 6.16 -12.81
N ASP A 130 -2.11 7.27 -13.50
CA ASP A 130 -3.37 7.49 -14.23
C ASP A 130 -3.59 6.41 -15.31
N HIS A 131 -2.57 6.10 -16.12
CA HIS A 131 -2.61 4.98 -17.07
C HIS A 131 -2.66 3.59 -16.38
N ILE A 132 -2.28 3.48 -15.11
CA ILE A 132 -2.46 2.24 -14.34
C ILE A 132 -3.91 2.09 -13.89
N ILE A 133 -4.54 3.18 -13.50
CA ILE A 133 -5.95 3.22 -13.14
C ILE A 133 -6.83 2.99 -14.39
N GLU A 134 -6.46 3.52 -15.55
CA GLU A 134 -7.14 3.21 -16.82
C GLU A 134 -7.12 1.71 -17.13
N ASP A 135 -5.94 1.09 -17.08
CA ASP A 135 -5.79 -0.36 -17.25
C ASP A 135 -6.61 -1.17 -16.23
N LEU A 136 -6.68 -0.71 -14.96
CA LEU A 136 -7.52 -1.34 -13.94
C LEU A 136 -8.99 -1.39 -14.39
N TYR A 137 -9.55 -0.28 -14.89
CA TYR A 137 -10.94 -0.27 -15.37
C TYR A 137 -11.15 -1.19 -16.57
N ILE A 138 -10.22 -1.16 -17.55
CA ILE A 138 -10.27 -2.06 -18.71
C ILE A 138 -10.24 -3.54 -18.25
N TRP A 139 -9.39 -3.87 -17.27
CA TRP A 139 -9.31 -5.24 -16.78
C TRP A 139 -10.50 -5.63 -15.91
N ILE A 140 -11.10 -4.73 -15.14
CA ILE A 140 -12.34 -5.03 -14.40
C ILE A 140 -13.43 -5.54 -15.34
N GLU A 141 -13.62 -4.90 -16.50
CA GLU A 141 -14.55 -5.38 -17.53
C GLU A 141 -14.11 -6.72 -18.14
N ALA A 142 -12.83 -6.84 -18.50
CA ALA A 142 -12.29 -8.09 -19.08
C ALA A 142 -12.46 -9.30 -18.14
N TYR A 143 -12.35 -9.09 -16.83
CA TYR A 143 -12.54 -10.10 -15.79
C TYR A 143 -14.01 -10.27 -15.36
N LYS A 144 -14.95 -9.51 -15.94
CA LYS A 144 -16.40 -9.52 -15.65
C LYS A 144 -16.74 -9.17 -14.20
N LEU A 145 -16.07 -8.14 -13.68
CA LEU A 145 -16.17 -7.66 -12.29
C LEU A 145 -16.87 -6.30 -12.15
N GLU A 146 -17.33 -5.69 -13.24
CA GLU A 146 -17.88 -4.32 -13.32
C GLU A 146 -19.08 -4.06 -12.37
N HIS A 147 -19.83 -5.10 -12.01
CA HIS A 147 -20.96 -5.02 -11.08
C HIS A 147 -20.74 -5.81 -9.78
N LYS A 148 -19.50 -6.25 -9.53
CA LYS A 148 -19.14 -7.15 -8.42
C LYS A 148 -18.02 -6.60 -7.55
N LEU A 149 -17.15 -5.76 -8.13
CA LEU A 149 -16.00 -5.20 -7.44
C LEU A 149 -16.27 -3.74 -7.05
N ASN A 150 -16.02 -3.41 -5.78
CA ASN A 150 -15.95 -2.03 -5.33
C ASN A 150 -14.48 -1.60 -5.31
N VAL A 151 -14.17 -0.48 -5.97
CA VAL A 151 -12.83 0.10 -6.02
C VAL A 151 -12.82 1.41 -5.27
N VAL A 152 -11.87 1.56 -4.34
CA VAL A 152 -11.65 2.80 -3.59
C VAL A 152 -10.21 3.24 -3.82
N ILE A 153 -10.05 4.42 -4.41
CA ILE A 153 -8.74 5.03 -4.69
C ILE A 153 -8.60 6.23 -3.77
N VAL A 154 -7.58 6.21 -2.92
CA VAL A 154 -7.31 7.25 -1.92
C VAL A 154 -5.81 7.51 -1.83
N SER A 155 -5.46 8.62 -1.17
CA SER A 155 -4.10 8.93 -0.77
C SER A 155 -4.08 9.20 0.74
N ASP A 156 -2.96 8.87 1.36
CA ASP A 156 -2.65 9.12 2.75
C ASP A 156 -2.42 10.61 3.07
N HIS A 157 -1.83 11.37 2.15
CA HIS A 157 -1.59 12.81 2.33
C HIS A 157 -1.34 13.59 1.02
N GLY A 158 -1.23 14.92 1.15
CA GLY A 158 -0.77 15.80 0.07
C GLY A 158 0.75 16.03 0.06
N MET A 159 1.25 16.90 -0.82
CA MET A 159 2.67 17.26 -0.91
C MET A 159 2.83 18.77 -1.08
N ILE A 160 3.80 19.37 -0.38
CA ILE A 160 4.16 20.79 -0.51
C ILE A 160 5.66 20.95 -0.75
N SER A 161 6.04 21.96 -1.53
CA SER A 161 7.46 22.32 -1.72
C SER A 161 8.07 22.78 -0.40
N LYS A 162 9.25 22.26 -0.07
CA LYS A 162 10.09 22.85 0.99
C LYS A 162 10.66 24.16 0.46
N ALA A 163 10.57 25.24 1.24
CA ALA A 163 11.36 26.44 0.95
C ALA A 163 12.84 26.08 1.17
N ASN A 164 13.72 26.49 0.25
CA ASN A 164 15.15 26.41 0.52
C ASN A 164 15.43 27.25 1.76
N SER A 165 15.93 26.64 2.83
CA SER A 165 16.61 27.38 3.88
C SER A 165 17.78 28.11 3.22
N LYS A 166 17.67 29.43 3.11
CA LYS A 166 18.79 30.28 2.73
C LYS A 166 19.88 30.20 3.78
#